data_AF-A0A445B3T0-F1
#
_entry.id   AF-A0A445B3T0-F1
#
_cell.length_a   1.000
_cell.length_b   1.000
_cell.length_c   1.000
_cell.angle_alpha   90.00
_cell.angle_beta   90.00
_cell.angle_gamma   90.00
#
_symmetry.space_group_name_H-M   'P 1'
#
loop_
_entity.id
_entity.type
_entity.pdbx_description
1 polymer ?
#
loop_
_entity_poly.entity_id
_entity_poly.type
_entity_poly.pdbx_seq_one_letter_code
_entity_poly.pdbx_strand_id
1 'polypeptide(L)'
;MRAKLRFKLRTQKLWCIHHTCIYIERPIVYTIFNLVQIFEEVAQICTKKKLMESMLLSSITALLLLLLSCFTFTSTDAYDALDPTGNITIKWDVISWTPDGYVAVVSMYNFQQYRHIQAPGWSLGWSWAKKEVIWNMMGGQTTEQGDCSKFKAGQPHCCKKDPLVVDLLPGTPYNQQIANCCKGGVLSSWAQDPTNAVSSFQVSVGSAGTTNRTVKLPRNFTLKAPGPGYTCGPAKIVRPTKFVTSDKRRTTQALMTWNVTCTYSQFLAQKTPTCCVSLSSFYNDTIVNCPTCTCGCRNKTAPGSCVDPDSTHLASVVSGKPTDTPLVQCSSHMCPIRVHWHVKLNYKEYWRIKITITNFNYRMNYTQWNLVVQHPNFDNLTEYFSFNYKPLMPYEGLNDTAMLWGVKFYNDFLSSAGPLGNVQSELLFKKDKETFTFDKGWAFPRRIYFNGDNCVMPPPDAYPWLPNSSSRLVFSLLGTLIIAILASIISLN
;
A
#
# COMPACT_ATOMS: atom_id res chain seq x y z
N MET A 1 19.15 75.04 -31.63
CA MET A 1 20.15 75.92 -30.99
C MET A 1 21.53 75.35 -31.26
N ARG A 2 22.49 76.24 -31.55
CA ARG A 2 23.87 75.95 -31.95
C ARG A 2 24.63 75.25 -30.82
N ALA A 3 25.52 74.32 -31.17
CA ALA A 3 26.93 74.41 -30.80
C ALA A 3 27.76 73.46 -31.67
N LYS A 4 28.44 74.07 -32.64
CA LYS A 4 29.66 73.58 -33.29
C LYS A 4 30.76 73.51 -32.24
N LEU A 5 31.60 72.48 -32.28
CA LEU A 5 33.05 72.71 -32.21
C LEU A 5 33.77 71.83 -33.23
N ARG A 6 34.42 72.48 -34.20
CA ARG A 6 35.42 71.90 -35.09
C ARG A 6 36.76 72.01 -34.40
N PHE A 7 37.59 70.97 -34.48
CA PHE A 7 39.01 71.16 -34.74
C PHE A 7 39.44 70.30 -35.93
N LYS A 8 40.18 70.95 -36.82
CA LYS A 8 40.68 70.46 -38.10
C LYS A 8 42.18 70.34 -37.92
N LEU A 9 42.77 69.18 -38.14
CA LEU A 9 44.20 69.06 -38.43
C LEU A 9 44.40 67.97 -39.48
N ARG A 10 45.12 68.39 -40.52
CA ARG A 10 45.33 67.74 -41.80
C ARG A 10 46.78 67.30 -41.79
N THR A 11 47.06 66.01 -41.76
CA THR A 11 48.40 65.50 -42.12
C THR A 11 48.29 64.09 -42.69
N GLN A 12 48.49 64.00 -44.01
CA GLN A 12 49.01 62.80 -44.66
C GLN A 12 50.27 62.35 -43.92
N LYS A 13 50.49 61.03 -43.78
CA LYS A 13 51.83 60.40 -43.89
C LYS A 13 51.78 58.88 -43.82
N LEU A 14 52.42 58.28 -44.82
CA LEU A 14 53.36 57.16 -44.80
C LEU A 14 53.15 56.04 -43.75
N TRP A 15 52.93 54.82 -44.23
CA TRP A 15 53.24 53.59 -43.51
C TRP A 15 54.62 53.10 -43.94
N CYS A 16 55.54 52.90 -43.00
CA CYS A 16 56.77 52.13 -43.24
C CYS A 16 56.89 51.08 -42.12
N ILE A 17 57.15 49.83 -42.52
CA ILE A 17 57.59 48.73 -41.64
C ILE A 17 59.01 48.39 -42.08
N HIS A 18 59.95 48.36 -41.14
CA HIS A 18 61.34 47.93 -41.27
C HIS A 18 62.01 48.15 -42.64
N HIS A 19 62.60 49.33 -42.82
CA HIS A 19 63.65 49.63 -43.79
C HIS A 19 63.40 49.21 -45.25
N THR A 20 62.28 49.65 -45.84
CA THR A 20 62.14 50.03 -47.27
C THR A 20 60.74 50.63 -47.47
N CYS A 21 60.60 51.80 -48.10
CA CYS A 21 59.29 52.41 -48.39
C CYS A 21 59.03 52.32 -49.90
N ILE A 22 57.94 51.65 -50.30
CA ILE A 22 57.52 51.45 -51.70
C ILE A 22 56.24 52.25 -51.98
N TYR A 23 56.24 53.05 -53.05
CA TYR A 23 55.07 53.75 -53.59
C TYR A 23 54.14 52.76 -54.30
N ILE A 24 52.86 52.74 -53.96
CA ILE A 24 51.86 51.93 -54.69
C ILE A 24 50.69 52.83 -55.10
N GLU A 25 50.51 52.95 -56.42
CA GLU A 25 49.40 53.66 -57.06
C GLU A 25 48.05 52.94 -56.88
N ARG A 26 46.97 53.72 -57.02
CA ARG A 26 45.56 53.36 -56.81
C ARG A 26 45.12 52.25 -57.80
N PRO A 27 45.04 50.96 -57.40
CA PRO A 27 43.73 50.29 -57.43
C PRO A 27 43.52 49.10 -56.45
N ILE A 28 44.34 48.88 -55.41
CA ILE A 28 44.29 47.61 -54.61
C ILE A 28 43.51 47.70 -53.28
N VAL A 29 43.11 48.89 -52.82
CA VAL A 29 42.44 49.06 -51.51
C VAL A 29 40.99 48.54 -51.48
N TYR A 30 40.30 48.51 -52.62
CA TYR A 30 38.89 48.05 -52.68
C TYR A 30 38.74 46.53 -52.67
N THR A 31 39.72 45.76 -53.16
CA THR A 31 39.63 44.30 -53.24
C THR A 31 39.91 43.63 -51.88
N ILE A 32 40.78 44.23 -51.05
CA ILE A 32 41.10 43.70 -49.72
C ILE A 32 39.96 43.96 -48.72
N PHE A 33 39.31 45.13 -48.80
CA PHE A 33 38.17 45.46 -47.92
C PHE A 33 36.96 44.52 -48.16
N ASN A 34 36.67 44.19 -49.44
CA ASN A 34 35.60 43.23 -49.77
C ASN A 34 35.90 41.80 -49.33
N LEU A 35 37.17 41.35 -49.39
CA LEU A 35 37.56 40.02 -48.92
C LEU A 35 37.46 39.90 -47.39
N VAL A 36 37.88 40.91 -46.63
CA VAL A 36 37.77 40.91 -45.15
C VAL A 36 36.30 40.89 -44.71
N GLN A 37 35.44 41.64 -45.37
CA GLN A 37 34.01 41.69 -45.05
C GLN A 37 33.28 40.37 -45.39
N ILE A 38 33.67 39.69 -46.47
CA ILE A 38 33.17 38.34 -46.79
C ILE A 38 33.68 37.30 -45.78
N PHE A 39 34.94 37.39 -45.33
CA PHE A 39 35.46 36.49 -44.30
C PHE A 39 34.79 36.68 -42.93
N GLU A 40 34.44 37.92 -42.54
CA GLU A 40 33.66 38.18 -41.33
C GLU A 40 32.23 37.64 -41.42
N GLU A 41 31.55 37.82 -42.57
CA GLU A 41 30.21 37.26 -42.79
C GLU A 41 30.22 35.72 -42.82
N VAL A 42 31.21 35.10 -43.48
CA VAL A 42 31.37 33.64 -43.48
C VAL A 42 31.75 33.12 -42.09
N ALA A 43 32.57 33.84 -41.32
CA ALA A 43 32.89 33.49 -39.93
C ALA A 43 31.66 33.62 -39.01
N GLN A 44 30.80 34.63 -39.21
CA GLN A 44 29.52 34.77 -38.50
C GLN A 44 28.51 33.68 -38.87
N ILE A 45 28.47 33.25 -40.14
CA ILE A 45 27.61 32.14 -40.60
C ILE A 45 28.13 30.80 -40.07
N CYS A 46 29.44 30.57 -40.09
CA CYS A 46 30.07 29.37 -39.53
C CYS A 46 29.91 29.29 -38.00
N THR A 47 30.03 30.41 -37.29
CA THR A 47 29.77 30.44 -35.84
C THR A 47 28.30 30.23 -35.52
N LYS A 48 27.36 30.84 -36.26
CA LYS A 48 25.91 30.55 -36.11
C LYS A 48 25.56 29.10 -36.43
N LYS A 49 26.17 28.51 -37.46
CA LYS A 49 25.98 27.08 -37.81
C LYS A 49 26.55 26.16 -36.74
N LYS A 50 27.73 26.47 -36.20
CA LYS A 50 28.37 25.71 -35.10
C LYS A 50 27.62 25.87 -33.77
N LEU A 51 27.04 27.05 -33.52
CA LEU A 51 26.16 27.31 -32.36
C LEU A 51 24.83 26.55 -32.51
N MET A 52 24.25 26.53 -33.71
CA MET A 52 23.02 25.79 -34.01
C MET A 52 23.24 24.28 -33.95
N GLU A 53 24.36 23.77 -34.47
CA GLU A 53 24.77 22.36 -34.33
C GLU A 53 25.04 22.01 -32.86
N SER A 54 25.68 22.88 -32.09
CA SER A 54 25.89 22.71 -30.64
C SER A 54 24.58 22.72 -29.86
N MET A 55 23.64 23.61 -30.17
CA MET A 55 22.32 23.66 -29.53
C MET A 55 21.46 22.46 -29.92
N LEU A 56 21.53 21.99 -31.18
CA LEU A 56 20.84 20.80 -31.64
C LEU A 56 21.41 19.55 -30.96
N LEU A 57 22.74 19.44 -30.85
CA LEU A 57 23.40 18.33 -30.15
C LEU A 57 23.07 18.34 -28.66
N SER A 58 23.02 19.51 -28.02
CA SER A 58 22.59 19.69 -26.62
C SER A 58 21.11 19.35 -26.40
N SER A 59 20.24 19.67 -27.36
CA SER A 59 18.82 19.33 -27.30
C SER A 59 18.60 17.83 -27.50
N ILE A 60 19.38 17.20 -28.38
CA ILE A 60 19.34 15.75 -28.61
C ILE A 60 19.89 15.01 -27.39
N THR A 61 20.99 15.46 -26.78
CA THR A 61 21.51 14.84 -25.54
C THR A 61 20.56 15.02 -24.36
N ALA A 62 19.94 16.18 -24.20
CA ALA A 62 18.90 16.39 -23.19
C ALA A 62 17.68 15.48 -23.42
N LEU A 63 17.23 15.33 -24.66
CA LEU A 63 16.13 14.42 -25.01
C LEU A 63 16.53 12.95 -24.81
N LEU A 64 17.76 12.57 -25.13
CA LEU A 64 18.28 11.21 -24.92
C LEU A 64 18.40 10.90 -23.42
N LEU A 65 18.85 11.86 -22.60
CA LEU A 65 18.91 11.74 -21.15
C LEU A 65 17.52 11.64 -20.53
N LEU A 66 16.54 12.42 -21.04
CA LEU A 66 15.14 12.32 -20.64
C LEU A 66 14.57 10.93 -21.00
N LEU A 67 14.81 10.45 -22.22
CA LEU A 67 14.39 9.13 -22.67
C LEU A 67 15.07 8.00 -21.87
N LEU A 68 16.39 8.09 -21.60
CA LEU A 68 17.09 7.13 -20.73
C LEU A 68 16.53 7.16 -19.30
N SER A 69 16.17 8.33 -18.76
CA SER A 69 15.50 8.42 -17.46
C SER A 69 14.12 7.72 -17.48
N CYS A 70 13.42 7.77 -18.62
CA CYS A 70 12.16 7.05 -18.81
C CYS A 70 12.34 5.52 -18.93
N PHE A 71 13.49 5.03 -19.41
CA PHE A 71 13.81 3.60 -19.43
C PHE A 71 14.33 3.07 -18.08
N THR A 72 14.68 3.94 -17.13
CA THR A 72 15.04 3.55 -15.75
C THR A 72 13.84 3.46 -14.80
N PHE A 73 12.62 3.72 -15.25
CA PHE A 73 11.44 3.33 -14.49
C PHE A 73 11.28 1.81 -14.56
N THR A 74 11.97 1.11 -13.66
CA THR A 74 11.48 -0.18 -13.21
C THR A 74 10.06 0.05 -12.73
N SER A 75 9.10 -0.74 -13.25
CA SER A 75 7.77 -0.77 -12.65
C SER A 75 7.97 -0.95 -11.16
N THR A 76 7.55 0.03 -10.36
CA THR A 76 7.39 -0.21 -8.94
C THR A 76 6.31 -1.27 -8.85
N ASP A 77 6.73 -2.54 -8.77
CA ASP A 77 5.91 -3.55 -8.12
C ASP A 77 5.39 -2.89 -6.85
N ALA A 78 4.09 -3.00 -6.64
CA ALA A 78 3.39 -2.32 -5.56
C ALA A 78 3.96 -2.76 -4.21
N TYR A 79 4.99 -2.04 -3.79
CA TYR A 79 5.88 -2.39 -2.72
C TYR A 79 5.25 -1.97 -1.40
N ASP A 80 4.97 -2.93 -0.55
CA ASP A 80 4.51 -2.69 0.81
C ASP A 80 5.74 -2.49 1.71
N ALA A 81 6.01 -1.25 2.09
CA ALA A 81 7.19 -0.94 2.91
C ALA A 81 7.16 -1.61 4.30
N LEU A 82 5.98 -1.99 4.81
CA LEU A 82 5.86 -2.69 6.10
C LEU A 82 5.89 -4.21 5.96
N ASP A 83 5.79 -4.74 4.75
CA ASP A 83 5.85 -6.17 4.47
C ASP A 83 6.48 -6.45 3.09
N PRO A 84 7.78 -6.14 2.91
CA PRO A 84 8.42 -6.11 1.60
C PRO A 84 8.58 -7.50 0.96
N THR A 85 8.51 -8.57 1.77
CA THR A 85 8.58 -9.96 1.31
C THR A 85 7.23 -10.66 1.33
N GLY A 86 6.17 -9.95 1.73
CA GLY A 86 4.81 -10.46 1.84
C GLY A 86 4.27 -10.92 0.51
N ASN A 87 3.92 -12.21 0.42
CA ASN A 87 3.31 -12.80 -0.75
C ASN A 87 2.41 -13.99 -0.39
N ILE A 88 1.59 -14.40 -1.35
CA ILE A 88 0.90 -15.69 -1.30
C ILE A 88 1.59 -16.63 -2.27
N THR A 89 2.11 -17.74 -1.78
CA THR A 89 2.71 -18.78 -2.61
C THR A 89 1.78 -19.97 -2.75
N ILE A 90 1.42 -20.29 -3.98
CA ILE A 90 0.71 -21.51 -4.34
C ILE A 90 1.77 -22.53 -4.73
N LYS A 91 1.87 -23.59 -3.94
CA LYS A 91 2.75 -24.72 -4.17
C LYS A 91 1.93 -25.89 -4.70
N TRP A 92 2.40 -26.47 -5.79
CA TRP A 92 1.77 -27.62 -6.43
C TRP A 92 2.71 -28.82 -6.35
N ASP A 93 2.33 -29.81 -5.54
CA ASP A 93 3.12 -31.02 -5.30
C ASP A 93 2.47 -32.22 -5.99
N VAL A 94 3.11 -32.78 -7.02
CA VAL A 94 2.69 -34.03 -7.64
C VAL A 94 3.10 -35.20 -6.77
N ILE A 95 2.13 -35.93 -6.23
CA ILE A 95 2.37 -37.00 -5.23
C ILE A 95 2.32 -38.41 -5.84
N SER A 96 1.60 -38.60 -6.95
CA SER A 96 1.55 -39.87 -7.67
C SER A 96 1.19 -39.68 -9.13
N TRP A 97 1.62 -40.61 -9.98
CA TRP A 97 1.20 -40.70 -11.38
C TRP A 97 -0.07 -41.55 -11.49
N THR A 98 -0.95 -41.21 -12.43
CA THR A 98 -2.09 -42.04 -12.84
C THR A 98 -1.87 -42.52 -14.28
N PRO A 99 -2.65 -43.49 -14.79
CA PRO A 99 -2.51 -43.96 -16.17
C PRO A 99 -2.65 -42.85 -17.22
N ASP A 100 -3.39 -41.78 -16.90
CA ASP A 100 -3.74 -40.69 -17.82
C ASP A 100 -3.34 -39.30 -17.31
N GLY A 101 -2.58 -39.21 -16.21
CA GLY A 101 -2.15 -37.95 -15.62
C GLY A 101 -1.48 -38.12 -14.26
N TYR A 102 -1.95 -37.38 -13.25
CA TYR A 102 -1.34 -37.36 -11.93
C TYR A 102 -2.29 -36.93 -10.81
N VAL A 103 -1.94 -37.24 -9.57
CA VAL A 103 -2.55 -36.67 -8.37
C VAL A 103 -1.60 -35.65 -7.75
N ALA A 104 -2.13 -34.49 -7.39
CA ALA A 104 -1.35 -33.44 -6.76
C ALA A 104 -2.05 -32.81 -5.56
N VAL A 105 -1.26 -32.35 -4.61
CA VAL A 105 -1.71 -31.51 -3.50
C VAL A 105 -1.31 -30.07 -3.81
N VAL A 106 -2.29 -29.19 -3.84
CA VAL A 106 -2.12 -27.77 -4.06
C VAL A 106 -2.28 -27.07 -2.72
N SER A 107 -1.22 -26.40 -2.26
CA SER A 107 -1.17 -25.70 -0.98
C SER A 107 -0.94 -24.22 -1.21
N MET A 108 -1.78 -23.37 -0.62
CA MET A 108 -1.65 -21.93 -0.61
C MET A 108 -1.09 -21.49 0.74
N TYR A 109 0.04 -20.79 0.71
CA TYR A 109 0.70 -20.22 1.89
C TYR A 109 0.59 -18.71 1.85
N ASN A 110 0.04 -18.11 2.89
CA ASN A 110 0.06 -16.67 3.08
C ASN A 110 1.27 -16.28 3.93
N PHE A 111 2.30 -15.73 3.29
CA PHE A 111 3.49 -15.22 3.97
C PHE A 111 3.38 -13.73 4.31
N GLN A 112 2.23 -13.10 4.06
CA GLN A 112 2.00 -11.71 4.42
C GLN A 112 1.88 -11.59 5.94
N GLN A 113 2.54 -10.62 6.55
CA GLN A 113 2.60 -10.49 8.01
C GLN A 113 1.24 -10.13 8.59
N TYR A 114 0.54 -9.15 8.00
CA TYR A 114 -0.69 -8.60 8.57
C TYR A 114 -1.89 -8.61 7.62
N ARG A 115 -1.72 -8.92 6.32
CA ARG A 115 -2.85 -9.09 5.41
C ARG A 115 -3.38 -10.52 5.45
N HIS A 116 -4.69 -10.67 5.55
CA HIS A 116 -5.38 -11.95 5.54
C HIS A 116 -6.53 -11.92 4.52
N ILE A 117 -6.97 -13.11 4.08
CA ILE A 117 -8.14 -13.27 3.22
C ILE A 117 -9.32 -13.64 4.10
N GLN A 118 -10.32 -12.75 4.16
CA GLN A 118 -11.57 -12.96 4.89
C GLN A 118 -12.60 -13.68 4.04
N ALA A 119 -13.72 -14.09 4.67
CA ALA A 119 -14.90 -14.56 3.95
C ALA A 119 -15.38 -13.50 2.94
N PRO A 120 -15.84 -13.87 1.73
CA PRO A 120 -16.16 -15.22 1.22
C PRO A 120 -14.96 -16.12 0.87
N GLY A 121 -13.73 -15.67 1.10
CA GLY A 121 -12.52 -16.47 0.94
C GLY A 121 -11.85 -16.31 -0.42
N TRP A 122 -10.80 -17.09 -0.64
CA TRP A 122 -10.08 -17.10 -1.90
C TRP A 122 -10.78 -17.93 -2.99
N SER A 123 -10.59 -17.56 -4.25
CA SER A 123 -10.86 -18.41 -5.41
C SER A 123 -9.63 -18.47 -6.30
N LEU A 124 -9.19 -19.68 -6.63
CA LEU A 124 -7.97 -19.93 -7.39
C LEU A 124 -8.33 -20.43 -8.79
N GLY A 125 -7.91 -19.69 -9.82
CA GLY A 125 -8.05 -20.07 -11.22
C GLY A 125 -6.71 -20.29 -11.88
N TRP A 126 -6.70 -21.11 -12.94
CA TRP A 126 -5.56 -21.28 -13.84
C TRP A 126 -6.06 -21.74 -15.20
N SER A 127 -5.20 -21.76 -16.21
CA SER A 127 -5.47 -22.32 -17.53
C SER A 127 -4.61 -23.56 -17.79
N TRP A 128 -5.23 -24.64 -18.21
CA TRP A 128 -4.54 -25.85 -18.64
C TRP A 128 -3.69 -25.59 -19.89
N ALA A 129 -2.51 -26.23 -19.95
CA ALA A 129 -1.58 -26.04 -21.06
C ALA A 129 -2.02 -26.75 -22.34
N LYS A 130 -2.78 -27.84 -22.21
CA LYS A 130 -3.29 -28.67 -23.30
C LYS A 130 -4.81 -28.87 -23.13
N LYS A 131 -5.23 -30.12 -22.91
CA LYS A 131 -6.63 -30.58 -22.79
C LYS A 131 -6.82 -31.38 -21.50
N GLU A 132 -6.05 -31.01 -20.47
CA GLU A 132 -6.15 -31.60 -19.15
C GLU A 132 -7.57 -31.39 -18.57
N VAL A 133 -8.00 -32.34 -17.74
CA VAL A 133 -9.28 -32.31 -17.04
C VAL A 133 -9.08 -32.66 -15.57
N ILE A 134 -10.06 -32.33 -14.73
CA ILE A 134 -10.05 -32.71 -13.31
C ILE A 134 -10.96 -33.90 -13.13
N TRP A 135 -10.42 -35.05 -12.74
CA TRP A 135 -11.20 -36.24 -12.43
C TRP A 135 -11.88 -36.15 -11.07
N ASN A 136 -11.15 -35.69 -10.05
CA ASN A 136 -11.65 -35.61 -8.69
C ASN A 136 -10.91 -34.53 -7.88
N MET A 137 -11.55 -34.05 -6.81
CA MET A 137 -10.97 -33.10 -5.86
C MET A 137 -11.35 -33.47 -4.41
N MET A 138 -10.47 -33.12 -3.47
CA MET A 138 -10.74 -33.19 -2.03
C MET A 138 -10.24 -31.91 -1.35
N GLY A 139 -10.95 -31.42 -0.35
CA GLY A 139 -10.66 -30.17 0.35
C GLY A 139 -11.02 -28.90 -0.42
N GLY A 140 -11.29 -28.99 -1.72
CA GLY A 140 -11.74 -27.89 -2.57
C GLY A 140 -12.61 -28.42 -3.70
N GLN A 141 -13.33 -27.53 -4.38
CA GLN A 141 -14.19 -27.88 -5.50
C GLN A 141 -14.13 -26.82 -6.60
N THR A 142 -14.46 -27.22 -7.82
CA THR A 142 -14.62 -26.26 -8.92
C THR A 142 -15.99 -25.61 -8.82
N THR A 143 -16.06 -24.34 -9.21
CA THR A 143 -17.32 -23.58 -9.25
C THR A 143 -18.23 -24.02 -10.39
N GLU A 144 -17.65 -24.56 -11.46
CA GLU A 144 -18.36 -25.04 -12.65
C GLU A 144 -17.68 -26.30 -13.20
N GLN A 145 -18.50 -27.25 -13.69
CA GLN A 145 -18.01 -28.46 -14.34
C GLN A 145 -17.57 -28.21 -15.80
N GLY A 146 -18.31 -27.38 -16.56
CA GLY A 146 -18.09 -27.18 -18.00
C GLY A 146 -18.60 -28.34 -18.88
N ASP A 147 -18.27 -28.29 -20.18
CA ASP A 147 -18.70 -29.31 -21.15
C ASP A 147 -17.79 -30.55 -21.10
N CYS A 148 -18.29 -31.61 -20.45
CA CYS A 148 -17.64 -32.91 -20.35
C CYS A 148 -18.19 -33.96 -21.34
N SER A 149 -18.97 -33.58 -22.36
CA SER A 149 -19.67 -34.50 -23.28
C SER A 149 -18.76 -35.52 -24.01
N LYS A 150 -17.46 -35.22 -24.12
CA LYS A 150 -16.45 -36.12 -24.72
C LYS A 150 -16.19 -37.39 -23.90
N PHE A 151 -16.49 -37.38 -22.60
CA PHE A 151 -16.20 -38.48 -21.69
C PHE A 151 -17.45 -39.34 -21.46
N LYS A 152 -17.47 -40.55 -22.05
CA LYS A 152 -18.64 -41.45 -22.03
C LYS A 152 -18.64 -42.50 -20.92
N ALA A 153 -17.46 -42.90 -20.42
CA ALA A 153 -17.29 -44.01 -19.48
C ALA A 153 -17.00 -43.58 -18.03
N GLY A 154 -17.15 -42.28 -17.75
CA GLY A 154 -16.90 -41.66 -16.45
C GLY A 154 -16.83 -40.15 -16.64
N GLN A 155 -17.63 -39.41 -15.89
CA GLN A 155 -17.71 -37.96 -16.05
C GLN A 155 -16.68 -37.27 -15.14
N PRO A 156 -15.74 -36.49 -15.68
CA PRO A 156 -14.80 -35.73 -14.87
C PRO A 156 -15.51 -34.71 -13.99
N HIS A 157 -14.91 -34.39 -12.84
CA HIS A 157 -15.34 -33.30 -11.97
C HIS A 157 -15.35 -31.94 -12.68
N CYS A 158 -14.38 -31.68 -13.56
CA CYS A 158 -14.36 -30.45 -14.37
C CYS A 158 -13.61 -30.65 -15.69
N CYS A 159 -14.19 -30.15 -16.78
CA CYS A 159 -13.63 -30.16 -18.14
C CYS A 159 -13.35 -28.76 -18.70
N LYS A 160 -13.54 -27.70 -17.90
CA LYS A 160 -13.16 -26.34 -18.30
C LYS A 160 -11.65 -26.26 -18.52
N LYS A 161 -11.26 -25.52 -19.56
CA LYS A 161 -9.85 -25.22 -19.84
C LYS A 161 -9.26 -24.29 -18.77
N ASP A 162 -10.11 -23.47 -18.17
CA ASP A 162 -9.80 -22.45 -17.18
C ASP A 162 -10.62 -22.66 -15.89
N PRO A 163 -10.39 -23.76 -15.14
CA PRO A 163 -11.15 -24.03 -13.93
C PRO A 163 -10.94 -22.95 -12.87
N LEU A 164 -12.00 -22.66 -12.11
CA LEU A 164 -11.95 -21.81 -10.92
C LEU A 164 -12.34 -22.65 -9.71
N VAL A 165 -11.42 -22.75 -8.76
CA VAL A 165 -11.52 -23.56 -7.54
C VAL A 165 -11.76 -22.69 -6.33
N VAL A 166 -12.62 -23.18 -5.45
CA VAL A 166 -12.86 -22.63 -4.11
C VAL A 166 -12.61 -23.71 -3.06
N ASP A 167 -12.24 -23.27 -1.86
CA ASP A 167 -12.13 -24.14 -0.69
C ASP A 167 -13.52 -24.63 -0.25
N LEU A 168 -13.57 -25.80 0.39
CA LEU A 168 -14.82 -26.28 0.98
C LEU A 168 -15.14 -25.53 2.28
N LEU A 169 -16.40 -25.60 2.72
CA LEU A 169 -16.84 -24.92 3.94
C LEU A 169 -16.47 -25.74 5.21
N PRO A 170 -16.35 -25.08 6.37
CA PRO A 170 -16.24 -25.77 7.65
C PRO A 170 -17.41 -26.75 7.86
N GLY A 171 -17.12 -27.92 8.45
CA GLY A 171 -18.12 -28.99 8.66
C GLY A 171 -18.25 -29.98 7.50
N THR A 172 -17.45 -29.85 6.44
CA THR A 172 -17.33 -30.84 5.35
C THR A 172 -17.08 -32.26 5.90
N PRO A 173 -17.67 -33.33 5.35
CA PRO A 173 -17.41 -34.70 5.80
C PRO A 173 -15.93 -35.13 5.71
N TYR A 174 -15.45 -35.94 6.66
CA TYR A 174 -14.03 -36.32 6.78
C TYR A 174 -13.45 -36.98 5.51
N ASN A 175 -14.27 -37.74 4.77
CA ASN A 175 -13.87 -38.38 3.51
C ASN A 175 -13.62 -37.41 2.35
N GLN A 176 -14.01 -36.14 2.50
CA GLN A 176 -13.80 -35.07 1.53
C GLN A 176 -12.76 -34.05 2.01
N GLN A 177 -12.19 -34.25 3.21
CA GLN A 177 -11.19 -33.34 3.79
C GLN A 177 -9.76 -33.76 3.46
N ILE A 178 -8.86 -32.78 3.49
CA ILE A 178 -7.42 -32.95 3.54
C ILE A 178 -6.84 -32.01 4.60
N ALA A 179 -5.59 -32.23 5.02
CA ALA A 179 -4.91 -31.36 5.97
C ALA A 179 -4.97 -29.88 5.54
N ASN A 180 -5.25 -28.98 6.48
CA ASN A 180 -5.35 -27.53 6.27
C ASN A 180 -6.46 -27.10 5.28
N CYS A 181 -7.43 -27.95 4.92
CA CYS A 181 -8.57 -27.53 4.09
C CYS A 181 -9.73 -26.96 4.91
N CYS A 182 -10.73 -26.57 4.15
CA CYS A 182 -12.14 -26.54 4.51
C CYS A 182 -12.49 -25.40 5.46
N LYS A 183 -11.86 -24.25 5.24
CA LYS A 183 -12.02 -23.01 6.02
C LYS A 183 -12.91 -22.00 5.27
N GLY A 184 -13.60 -22.43 4.21
CA GLY A 184 -14.37 -21.55 3.34
C GLY A 184 -13.50 -20.51 2.65
N GLY A 185 -12.22 -20.81 2.41
CA GLY A 185 -11.29 -19.94 1.73
C GLY A 185 -10.73 -18.82 2.60
N VAL A 186 -11.00 -18.81 3.90
CA VAL A 186 -10.37 -17.90 4.85
C VAL A 186 -8.91 -18.29 5.03
N LEU A 187 -8.01 -17.30 4.96
CA LEU A 187 -6.57 -17.50 5.07
C LEU A 187 -5.95 -16.41 5.94
N SER A 188 -5.53 -16.78 7.16
CA SER A 188 -4.97 -15.83 8.13
C SER A 188 -3.64 -15.22 7.65
N SER A 189 -3.24 -14.11 8.27
CA SER A 189 -1.91 -13.55 8.06
C SER A 189 -0.87 -14.34 8.85
N TRP A 190 0.36 -14.38 8.34
CA TRP A 190 1.45 -15.15 8.93
C TRP A 190 1.78 -14.69 10.36
N ALA A 191 1.75 -13.37 10.63
CA ALA A 191 2.12 -12.88 11.95
C ALA A 191 1.06 -13.18 13.01
N GLN A 192 -0.23 -13.21 12.63
CA GLN A 192 -1.37 -13.36 13.52
C GLN A 192 -1.67 -14.82 13.85
N ASP A 193 -1.71 -15.69 12.83
CA ASP A 193 -1.98 -17.13 13.00
C ASP A 193 -1.31 -17.96 11.88
N PRO A 194 -0.03 -18.34 12.06
CA PRO A 194 0.70 -19.14 11.08
C PRO A 194 0.04 -20.48 10.75
N THR A 195 -0.71 -21.06 11.70
CA THR A 195 -1.38 -22.35 11.53
C THR A 195 -2.56 -22.26 10.56
N ASN A 196 -3.23 -21.11 10.54
CA ASN A 196 -4.33 -20.81 9.64
C ASN A 196 -3.93 -19.97 8.42
N ALA A 197 -2.64 -19.66 8.28
CA ALA A 197 -2.05 -19.03 7.09
C ALA A 197 -1.77 -20.03 5.95
N VAL A 198 -2.25 -21.27 6.07
CA VAL A 198 -2.14 -22.32 5.05
C VAL A 198 -3.51 -22.89 4.73
N SER A 199 -3.79 -23.05 3.43
CA SER A 199 -4.95 -23.76 2.89
C SER A 199 -4.49 -24.81 1.89
N SER A 200 -5.14 -25.98 1.82
CA SER A 200 -4.78 -26.98 0.80
C SER A 200 -5.96 -27.78 0.27
N PHE A 201 -5.82 -28.24 -0.97
CA PHE A 201 -6.75 -29.17 -1.62
C PHE A 201 -5.97 -30.17 -2.46
N GLN A 202 -6.55 -31.36 -2.66
CA GLN A 202 -6.03 -32.35 -3.58
C GLN A 202 -6.80 -32.31 -4.91
N VAL A 203 -6.08 -32.51 -6.01
CA VAL A 203 -6.64 -32.57 -7.36
C VAL A 203 -6.09 -33.78 -8.09
N SER A 204 -6.97 -34.56 -8.71
CA SER A 204 -6.61 -35.62 -9.66
C SER A 204 -6.79 -35.07 -11.07
N VAL A 205 -5.69 -34.95 -11.80
CA VAL A 205 -5.63 -34.37 -13.14
C VAL A 205 -5.49 -35.49 -14.16
N GLY A 206 -6.37 -35.49 -15.15
CA GLY A 206 -6.38 -36.43 -16.28
C GLY A 206 -6.02 -35.77 -17.60
N SER A 207 -5.85 -36.60 -18.63
CA SER A 207 -5.35 -36.17 -19.95
C SER A 207 -4.08 -35.32 -19.90
N ALA A 208 -3.22 -35.60 -18.90
CA ALA A 208 -1.98 -34.88 -18.62
C ALA A 208 -0.76 -35.77 -18.89
N GLY A 209 0.44 -35.19 -18.75
CA GLY A 209 1.67 -35.99 -18.76
C GLY A 209 1.78 -36.88 -17.52
N THR A 210 2.34 -38.08 -17.69
CA THR A 210 2.50 -39.09 -16.63
C THR A 210 3.93 -39.21 -16.13
N THR A 211 4.81 -38.28 -16.52
CA THR A 211 6.21 -38.20 -16.09
C THR A 211 6.65 -36.76 -15.92
N ASN A 212 7.73 -36.56 -15.17
CA ASN A 212 8.34 -35.24 -14.94
C ASN A 212 8.78 -34.51 -16.24
N ARG A 213 8.97 -35.23 -17.35
CA ARG A 213 9.31 -34.65 -18.67
C ARG A 213 8.08 -34.29 -19.50
N THR A 214 6.98 -35.03 -19.31
CA THR A 214 5.78 -34.91 -20.16
C THR A 214 4.74 -33.95 -19.59
N VAL A 215 4.70 -33.78 -18.26
CA VAL A 215 3.83 -32.80 -17.59
C VAL A 215 4.12 -31.39 -18.11
N LYS A 216 3.06 -30.66 -18.43
CA LYS A 216 3.13 -29.23 -18.75
C LYS A 216 2.49 -28.45 -17.61
N LEU A 217 3.21 -27.44 -17.14
CA LEU A 217 2.73 -26.60 -16.04
C LEU A 217 1.52 -25.77 -16.52
N PRO A 218 0.49 -25.61 -15.67
CA PRO A 218 -0.60 -24.69 -15.96
C PRO A 218 -0.10 -23.25 -16.12
N ARG A 219 -0.89 -22.43 -16.80
CA ARG A 219 -0.58 -21.04 -17.13
C ARG A 219 -1.64 -20.11 -16.57
N ASN A 220 -1.36 -18.81 -16.57
CA ASN A 220 -2.34 -17.77 -16.24
C ASN A 220 -3.06 -18.02 -14.90
N PHE A 221 -2.29 -18.18 -13.83
CA PHE A 221 -2.86 -18.30 -12.50
C PHE A 221 -3.54 -16.98 -12.10
N THR A 222 -4.74 -17.09 -11.53
CA THR A 222 -5.49 -15.96 -11.00
C THR A 222 -5.89 -16.26 -9.57
N LEU A 223 -5.49 -15.41 -8.63
CA LEU A 223 -5.97 -15.48 -7.25
C LEU A 223 -6.98 -14.35 -7.04
N LYS A 224 -8.23 -14.72 -6.77
CA LYS A 224 -9.28 -13.79 -6.36
C LYS A 224 -9.42 -13.88 -4.85
N ALA A 225 -9.52 -12.74 -4.21
CA ALA A 225 -9.87 -12.57 -2.81
C ALA A 225 -10.99 -11.52 -2.74
N PRO A 226 -11.59 -11.25 -1.56
CA PRO A 226 -12.49 -10.12 -1.42
C PRO A 226 -11.77 -8.82 -1.79
N GLY A 227 -12.22 -8.16 -2.86
CA GLY A 227 -11.54 -7.03 -3.48
C GLY A 227 -10.48 -7.41 -4.53
N PRO A 228 -10.13 -6.51 -5.46
CA PRO A 228 -9.03 -6.75 -6.37
C PRO A 228 -7.69 -6.59 -5.63
N GLY A 229 -6.57 -6.99 -6.24
CA GLY A 229 -5.25 -6.66 -5.71
C GLY A 229 -4.17 -7.70 -5.98
N TYR A 230 -4.51 -8.98 -6.04
CA TYR A 230 -3.51 -10.02 -6.27
C TYR A 230 -3.18 -10.19 -7.76
N THR A 231 -1.89 -10.23 -8.06
CA THR A 231 -1.36 -10.60 -9.37
C THR A 231 -0.41 -11.77 -9.21
N CYS A 232 -0.57 -12.83 -10.00
CA CYS A 232 0.24 -14.03 -9.91
C CYS A 232 1.24 -14.13 -11.06
N GLY A 233 2.46 -14.54 -10.73
CA GLY A 233 3.50 -14.82 -11.71
C GLY A 233 3.32 -16.18 -12.41
N PRO A 234 4.25 -16.53 -13.33
CA PRO A 234 4.26 -17.84 -13.96
C PRO A 234 4.67 -18.94 -12.96
N ALA A 235 4.23 -20.17 -13.22
CA ALA A 235 4.64 -21.33 -12.45
C ALA A 235 6.13 -21.67 -12.69
N LYS A 236 6.89 -21.85 -11.61
CA LYS A 236 8.33 -22.16 -11.64
C LYS A 236 8.60 -23.48 -10.95
N ILE A 237 9.28 -24.39 -11.63
CA ILE A 237 9.69 -25.67 -11.06
C ILE A 237 10.71 -25.41 -9.94
N VAL A 238 10.51 -26.05 -8.80
CA VAL A 238 11.39 -25.96 -7.63
C VAL A 238 11.82 -27.36 -7.19
N ARG A 239 12.68 -27.42 -6.17
CA ARG A 239 13.09 -28.70 -5.58
C ARG A 239 11.85 -29.45 -5.05
N PRO A 240 11.71 -30.76 -5.31
CA PRO A 240 10.52 -31.48 -4.89
C PRO A 240 10.35 -31.51 -3.37
N THR A 241 9.15 -31.20 -2.90
CA THR A 241 8.80 -31.14 -1.46
C THR A 241 9.03 -32.49 -0.79
N LYS A 242 9.57 -32.47 0.43
CA LYS A 242 9.64 -33.64 1.31
C LYS A 242 8.52 -33.57 2.35
N PHE A 243 7.72 -34.61 2.45
CA PHE A 243 6.67 -34.75 3.45
C PHE A 243 7.15 -35.71 4.53
N VAL A 244 7.25 -35.20 5.75
CA VAL A 244 7.57 -35.99 6.93
C VAL A 244 6.26 -36.40 7.59
N THR A 245 6.09 -37.69 7.89
CA THR A 245 4.91 -38.19 8.61
C THR A 245 4.85 -37.59 10.02
N SER A 246 3.65 -37.53 10.61
CA SER A 246 3.44 -36.94 11.94
C SER A 246 4.27 -37.61 13.04
N ASP A 247 4.52 -38.92 12.92
CA ASP A 247 5.39 -39.70 13.80
C ASP A 247 6.90 -39.47 13.56
N LYS A 248 7.26 -38.66 12.56
CA LYS A 248 8.62 -38.32 12.12
C LYS A 248 9.47 -39.51 11.62
N ARG A 249 8.87 -40.69 11.43
CA ARG A 249 9.63 -41.92 11.07
C ARG A 249 9.79 -42.11 9.58
N ARG A 250 8.87 -41.57 8.77
CA ARG A 250 8.87 -41.73 7.32
C ARG A 250 8.92 -40.37 6.63
N THR A 251 9.82 -40.27 5.65
CA THR A 251 9.85 -39.13 4.72
C THR A 251 9.47 -39.63 3.35
N THR A 252 8.46 -39.00 2.74
CA THR A 252 8.11 -39.18 1.33
C THR A 252 8.46 -37.91 0.56
N GLN A 253 8.55 -38.00 -0.76
CA GLN A 253 8.91 -36.86 -1.59
C GLN A 253 7.92 -36.73 -2.73
N ALA A 254 7.55 -35.49 -3.06
CA ALA A 254 6.81 -35.19 -4.28
C ALA A 254 7.65 -35.62 -5.51
N LEU A 255 6.98 -36.09 -6.54
CA LEU A 255 7.60 -36.49 -7.80
C LEU A 255 8.01 -35.26 -8.62
N MET A 256 7.27 -34.16 -8.43
CA MET A 256 7.54 -32.86 -9.04
C MET A 256 6.87 -31.77 -8.21
N THR A 257 7.53 -30.63 -8.03
CA THR A 257 6.97 -29.46 -7.35
C THR A 257 7.19 -28.20 -8.17
N TRP A 258 6.18 -27.35 -8.24
CA TRP A 258 6.32 -25.98 -8.74
C TRP A 258 5.59 -24.98 -7.86
N ASN A 259 6.09 -23.75 -7.86
CA ASN A 259 5.54 -22.63 -7.12
C ASN A 259 4.99 -21.57 -8.08
N VAL A 260 3.92 -20.94 -7.67
CA VAL A 260 3.38 -19.71 -8.23
C VAL A 260 3.35 -18.69 -7.10
N THR A 261 3.97 -17.53 -7.31
CA THR A 261 3.96 -16.45 -6.34
C THR A 261 2.95 -15.40 -6.79
N CYS A 262 2.05 -15.04 -5.89
CA CYS A 262 1.08 -13.98 -6.05
C CYS A 262 1.41 -12.84 -5.10
N THR A 263 1.57 -11.63 -5.63
CA THR A 263 1.84 -10.42 -4.86
C THR A 263 0.60 -9.55 -4.81
N TYR A 264 0.42 -8.83 -3.71
CA TYR A 264 -0.69 -7.91 -3.55
C TYR A 264 -0.26 -6.51 -3.96
N SER A 265 -1.05 -5.86 -4.79
CA SER A 265 -0.82 -4.49 -5.23
C SER A 265 -1.84 -3.53 -4.62
N GLN A 266 -1.39 -2.68 -3.71
CA GLN A 266 -2.22 -1.65 -3.08
C GLN A 266 -2.83 -0.70 -4.14
N PHE A 267 -2.07 -0.39 -5.19
CA PHE A 267 -2.53 0.47 -6.29
C PHE A 267 -3.63 -0.17 -7.14
N LEU A 268 -3.53 -1.48 -7.41
CA LEU A 268 -4.57 -2.20 -8.17
C LEU A 268 -5.79 -2.52 -7.30
N ALA A 269 -5.58 -2.71 -6.00
CA ALA A 269 -6.60 -3.16 -5.08
C ALA A 269 -7.66 -2.11 -4.78
N GLN A 270 -7.27 -0.84 -4.61
CA GLN A 270 -8.20 0.15 -4.04
C GLN A 270 -8.10 1.50 -4.74
N LYS A 271 -9.16 1.82 -5.50
CA LYS A 271 -9.41 3.18 -6.00
C LYS A 271 -9.93 4.12 -4.91
N THR A 272 -10.53 3.57 -3.85
CA THR A 272 -11.13 4.31 -2.73
C THR A 272 -10.69 3.70 -1.40
N PRO A 273 -10.29 4.53 -0.42
CA PRO A 273 -9.96 4.05 0.92
C PRO A 273 -11.10 3.29 1.59
N THR A 274 -10.78 2.37 2.50
CA THR A 274 -11.77 1.57 3.27
C THR A 274 -11.86 1.99 4.74
N CYS A 275 -10.93 2.81 5.22
CA CYS A 275 -10.90 3.28 6.59
C CYS A 275 -10.33 4.70 6.73
N CYS A 276 -10.73 5.36 7.82
CA CYS A 276 -10.24 6.68 8.21
C CYS A 276 -9.87 6.73 9.69
N VAL A 277 -9.08 7.73 10.05
CA VAL A 277 -8.63 7.94 11.42
C VAL A 277 -9.21 9.24 11.98
N SER A 278 -9.58 9.19 13.26
CA SER A 278 -9.97 10.37 14.05
C SER A 278 -9.12 10.44 15.31
N LEU A 279 -8.76 11.65 15.74
CA LEU A 279 -7.80 11.88 16.80
C LEU A 279 -8.42 12.75 17.89
N SER A 280 -8.09 12.48 19.14
CA SER A 280 -8.46 13.32 20.28
C SER A 280 -7.43 13.22 21.39
N SER A 281 -7.46 14.16 22.32
CA SER A 281 -6.61 14.15 23.51
C SER A 281 -7.34 14.73 24.71
N PHE A 282 -6.87 14.41 25.91
CA PHE A 282 -7.43 14.99 27.15
C PHE A 282 -7.15 16.48 27.34
N TYR A 283 -6.23 17.06 26.57
CA TYR A 283 -5.83 18.47 26.66
C TYR A 283 -6.42 19.33 25.54
N ASN A 284 -7.31 18.77 24.72
CA ASN A 284 -8.01 19.50 23.67
C ASN A 284 -9.48 19.07 23.65
N ASP A 285 -10.39 20.04 23.80
CA ASP A 285 -11.83 19.79 23.88
C ASP A 285 -12.46 19.40 22.53
N THR A 286 -11.72 19.59 21.43
CA THR A 286 -12.20 19.28 20.08
C THR A 286 -11.66 17.94 19.58
N ILE A 287 -12.54 17.15 18.96
CA ILE A 287 -12.17 15.92 18.28
C ILE A 287 -11.83 16.23 16.82
N VAL A 288 -10.66 15.80 16.40
CA VAL A 288 -10.24 15.85 14.99
C VAL A 288 -10.89 14.67 14.29
N ASN A 289 -11.98 14.96 13.60
CA ASN A 289 -12.76 13.95 12.89
C ASN A 289 -12.03 13.44 11.64
N CYS A 290 -12.49 12.29 11.13
CA CYS A 290 -12.09 11.85 9.80
C CYS A 290 -12.39 12.94 8.75
N PRO A 291 -11.51 13.14 7.76
CA PRO A 291 -11.79 14.06 6.67
C PRO A 291 -13.12 13.74 5.98
N THR A 292 -13.83 14.78 5.54
CA THR A 292 -15.11 14.61 4.86
C THR A 292 -14.92 13.85 3.54
N CYS A 293 -15.81 12.91 3.25
CA CYS A 293 -15.79 12.08 2.04
C CYS A 293 -14.53 11.25 1.80
N THR A 294 -13.78 10.88 2.85
CA THR A 294 -12.59 10.04 2.71
C THR A 294 -12.81 8.77 1.87
N CYS A 295 -13.92 8.06 2.09
CA CYS A 295 -14.22 6.81 1.38
C CYS A 295 -15.23 7.00 0.23
N GLY A 296 -15.32 8.24 -0.28
CA GLY A 296 -16.18 8.63 -1.40
C GLY A 296 -17.31 9.56 -0.97
N CYS A 297 -17.43 10.72 -1.64
CA CYS A 297 -18.64 11.54 -1.60
C CYS A 297 -19.70 10.91 -2.51
N ARG A 298 -20.98 10.94 -2.09
CA ARG A 298 -22.10 10.75 -3.01
C ARG A 298 -23.09 11.90 -2.85
N ASN A 299 -23.69 12.29 -3.98
CA ASN A 299 -24.81 13.24 -3.98
C ASN A 299 -25.98 12.63 -3.21
N LYS A 300 -26.57 13.42 -2.30
CA LYS A 300 -27.61 13.01 -1.33
C LYS A 300 -28.91 12.44 -1.94
N THR A 301 -29.02 12.40 -3.26
CA THR A 301 -30.26 12.08 -4.02
C THR A 301 -30.28 10.68 -4.64
N ALA A 302 -29.22 9.87 -4.56
CA ALA A 302 -29.24 8.50 -5.09
C ALA A 302 -29.75 7.49 -4.03
N PRO A 303 -30.86 6.76 -4.30
CA PRO A 303 -31.34 5.71 -3.40
C PRO A 303 -30.27 4.62 -3.19
N GLY A 304 -29.97 4.25 -1.94
CA GLY A 304 -29.05 3.15 -1.60
C GLY A 304 -27.57 3.53 -1.42
N SER A 305 -27.23 4.81 -1.20
CA SER A 305 -25.83 5.25 -1.02
C SER A 305 -25.23 5.00 0.37
N CYS A 306 -26.02 5.21 1.42
CA CYS A 306 -25.73 4.88 2.81
C CYS A 306 -27.07 4.75 3.54
N VAL A 307 -27.06 4.19 4.75
CA VAL A 307 -28.28 4.04 5.55
C VAL A 307 -28.23 4.94 6.77
N ASP A 308 -29.31 5.69 6.97
CA ASP A 308 -29.50 6.48 8.18
C ASP A 308 -29.89 5.54 9.34
N PRO A 309 -29.19 5.59 10.50
CA PRO A 309 -29.51 4.79 11.68
C PRO A 309 -30.96 4.90 12.16
N ASP A 310 -31.64 6.01 11.86
CA ASP A 310 -33.00 6.26 12.34
C ASP A 310 -34.07 5.90 11.29
N SER A 311 -33.66 5.32 10.15
CA SER A 311 -34.59 4.98 9.07
C SER A 311 -35.38 3.69 9.33
N THR A 312 -36.70 3.73 9.15
CA THR A 312 -37.62 2.60 9.34
C THR A 312 -37.39 1.44 8.36
N HIS A 313 -36.61 1.64 7.30
CA HIS A 313 -36.33 0.64 6.26
C HIS A 313 -35.00 -0.13 6.45
N LEU A 314 -34.25 0.13 7.53
CA LEU A 314 -32.97 -0.52 7.85
C LEU A 314 -33.01 -2.05 7.68
N ALA A 315 -34.00 -2.71 8.30
CA ALA A 315 -34.14 -4.17 8.24
C ALA A 315 -34.29 -4.67 6.79
N SER A 316 -35.08 -3.98 5.96
CA SER A 316 -35.33 -4.37 4.56
C SER A 316 -34.11 -4.20 3.65
N VAL A 317 -33.24 -3.22 3.90
CA VAL A 317 -32.05 -2.93 3.08
C VAL A 317 -30.86 -3.82 3.45
N VAL A 318 -30.77 -4.21 4.72
CA VAL A 318 -29.75 -5.13 5.24
C VAL A 318 -30.02 -6.57 4.80
N SER A 319 -31.29 -7.00 4.72
CA SER A 319 -31.68 -8.34 4.25
C SER A 319 -31.63 -8.56 2.72
N GLY A 320 -31.20 -7.56 1.94
CA GLY A 320 -31.05 -7.68 0.49
C GLY A 320 -29.95 -8.67 0.07
N LYS A 321 -29.93 -9.08 -1.21
CA LYS A 321 -28.90 -9.97 -1.78
C LYS A 321 -27.49 -9.52 -1.37
N PRO A 322 -26.62 -10.42 -0.88
CA PRO A 322 -25.25 -10.08 -0.55
C PRO A 322 -24.52 -9.66 -1.83
N THR A 323 -24.13 -8.38 -1.86
CA THR A 323 -23.25 -7.80 -2.88
C THR A 323 -21.95 -7.44 -2.19
N ASP A 324 -20.80 -7.60 -2.86
CA ASP A 324 -19.47 -7.25 -2.33
C ASP A 324 -19.29 -5.74 -2.04
N THR A 325 -20.27 -4.91 -2.41
CA THR A 325 -20.25 -3.48 -2.11
C THR A 325 -20.66 -3.22 -0.66
N PRO A 326 -19.84 -2.49 0.13
CA PRO A 326 -20.16 -2.17 1.52
C PRO A 326 -21.42 -1.30 1.59
N LEU A 327 -22.29 -1.61 2.56
CA LEU A 327 -23.45 -0.80 2.89
C LEU A 327 -23.14 -0.05 4.18
N VAL A 328 -22.81 1.23 4.07
CA VAL A 328 -22.31 2.01 5.21
C VAL A 328 -23.41 2.85 5.86
N GLN A 329 -23.26 3.09 7.16
CA GLN A 329 -24.00 4.11 7.89
C GLN A 329 -23.63 5.51 7.38
N CYS A 330 -24.64 6.35 7.19
CA CYS A 330 -24.43 7.72 6.74
C CYS A 330 -23.60 8.51 7.77
N SER A 331 -22.46 9.02 7.30
CA SER A 331 -21.51 9.81 8.08
C SER A 331 -20.83 10.83 7.16
N SER A 332 -20.15 11.82 7.72
CA SER A 332 -19.42 12.81 6.90
C SER A 332 -18.26 12.20 6.10
N HIS A 333 -17.66 11.10 6.58
CA HIS A 333 -16.49 10.45 5.97
C HIS A 333 -16.86 9.27 5.04
N MET A 334 -18.05 8.68 5.20
CA MET A 334 -18.57 7.55 4.43
C MET A 334 -17.73 6.25 4.48
N CYS A 335 -16.74 6.19 5.38
CA CYS A 335 -15.87 5.03 5.54
C CYS A 335 -16.53 3.86 6.29
N PRO A 336 -16.37 2.61 5.79
CA PRO A 336 -16.77 1.39 6.50
C PRO A 336 -16.14 1.24 7.88
N ILE A 337 -14.89 1.67 8.05
CA ILE A 337 -14.17 1.56 9.32
C ILE A 337 -13.65 2.93 9.74
N ARG A 338 -13.78 3.22 11.04
CA ARG A 338 -13.11 4.35 11.69
C ARG A 338 -12.23 3.83 12.81
N VAL A 339 -10.98 4.25 12.83
CA VAL A 339 -10.09 4.05 13.97
C VAL A 339 -10.00 5.39 14.72
N HIS A 340 -10.42 5.39 15.98
CA HIS A 340 -10.29 6.53 16.86
C HIS A 340 -9.10 6.33 17.80
N TRP A 341 -8.17 7.29 17.76
CA TRP A 341 -6.99 7.33 18.62
C TRP A 341 -7.13 8.47 19.62
N HIS A 342 -7.29 8.10 20.89
CA HIS A 342 -7.50 9.05 21.97
C HIS A 342 -6.34 9.00 22.96
N VAL A 343 -5.67 10.14 23.17
CA VAL A 343 -4.66 10.29 24.21
C VAL A 343 -5.40 10.53 25.54
N LYS A 344 -5.52 9.49 26.38
CA LYS A 344 -6.29 9.54 27.62
C LYS A 344 -5.62 10.38 28.68
N LEU A 345 -4.36 10.08 28.99
CA LEU A 345 -3.67 10.63 30.15
C LEU A 345 -2.16 10.64 29.91
N ASN A 346 -1.50 11.60 30.54
CA ASN A 346 -0.05 11.79 30.47
C ASN A 346 0.51 11.96 31.89
N TYR A 347 1.07 10.90 32.46
CA TYR A 347 1.68 10.88 33.79
C TYR A 347 3.16 11.34 33.74
N LYS A 348 3.83 11.35 34.90
CA LYS A 348 5.26 11.69 34.98
C LYS A 348 6.13 10.74 34.15
N GLU A 349 5.92 9.44 34.28
CA GLU A 349 6.76 8.40 33.66
C GLU A 349 6.09 7.64 32.51
N TYR A 350 4.76 7.71 32.43
CA TYR A 350 3.98 6.96 31.46
C TYR A 350 2.95 7.84 30.76
N TRP A 351 2.48 7.40 29.61
CA TRP A 351 1.32 7.98 28.96
C TRP A 351 0.43 6.86 28.40
N ARG A 352 -0.86 7.13 28.37
CA ARG A 352 -1.88 6.14 28.08
C ARG A 352 -2.75 6.60 26.92
N ILE A 353 -3.00 5.69 25.99
CA ILE A 353 -3.94 5.90 24.91
C ILE A 353 -5.13 4.95 25.02
N LYS A 354 -6.17 5.29 24.28
CA LYS A 354 -7.29 4.42 23.98
C LYS A 354 -7.48 4.35 22.47
N ILE A 355 -7.54 3.14 21.96
CA ILE A 355 -7.87 2.85 20.57
C ILE A 355 -9.32 2.38 20.55
N THR A 356 -10.12 2.90 19.61
CA THR A 356 -11.49 2.43 19.37
C THR A 356 -11.68 2.21 17.88
N ILE A 357 -11.92 0.97 17.48
CA ILE A 357 -12.22 0.61 16.09
C ILE A 357 -13.74 0.49 15.98
N THR A 358 -14.36 1.28 15.12
CA THR A 358 -15.80 1.28 14.88
C THR A 358 -16.09 0.80 13.46
N ASN A 359 -17.00 -0.15 13.34
CA ASN A 359 -17.53 -0.64 12.09
C ASN A 359 -18.83 0.10 11.75
N PHE A 360 -18.84 0.76 10.60
CA PHE A 360 -19.98 1.44 10.01
C PHE A 360 -20.60 0.66 8.85
N ASN A 361 -20.11 -0.56 8.55
CA ASN A 361 -20.66 -1.42 7.51
C ASN A 361 -21.76 -2.35 8.08
N TYR A 362 -22.97 -2.25 7.55
CA TYR A 362 -24.10 -3.12 7.93
C TYR A 362 -24.04 -4.52 7.32
N ARG A 363 -23.25 -4.73 6.26
CA ARG A 363 -23.17 -6.00 5.53
C ARG A 363 -21.94 -6.83 5.84
N MET A 364 -21.05 -6.32 6.69
CA MET A 364 -19.76 -6.95 6.93
C MET A 364 -19.46 -7.03 8.42
N ASN A 365 -19.15 -8.23 8.86
CA ASN A 365 -18.52 -8.50 10.14
C ASN A 365 -17.05 -8.83 9.89
N TYR A 366 -16.17 -8.47 10.81
CA TYR A 366 -14.76 -8.78 10.71
C TYR A 366 -14.38 -9.80 11.79
N THR A 367 -14.26 -11.06 11.39
CA THR A 367 -13.65 -12.14 12.17
C THR A 367 -12.15 -12.12 11.89
N GLN A 368 -11.28 -12.04 12.91
CA GLN A 368 -9.82 -11.92 12.75
C GLN A 368 -9.31 -10.53 12.31
N TRP A 369 -10.06 -9.47 12.60
CA TRP A 369 -9.58 -8.12 12.33
C TRP A 369 -8.20 -7.89 12.97
N ASN A 370 -7.39 -7.06 12.31
CA ASN A 370 -6.13 -6.60 12.85
C ASN A 370 -5.89 -5.12 12.51
N LEU A 371 -5.04 -4.51 13.32
CA LEU A 371 -4.66 -3.11 13.24
C LEU A 371 -3.14 -3.04 13.28
N VAL A 372 -2.53 -2.44 12.25
CA VAL A 372 -1.10 -2.13 12.27
C VAL A 372 -0.94 -0.64 12.50
N VAL A 373 -0.11 -0.27 13.47
CA VAL A 373 0.13 1.12 13.83
C VAL A 373 1.62 1.39 13.75
N GLN A 374 1.99 2.44 13.03
CA GLN A 374 3.33 2.98 13.01
C GLN A 374 3.40 4.21 13.91
N HIS A 375 4.15 4.11 15.01
CA HIS A 375 4.42 5.19 15.95
C HIS A 375 5.82 5.05 16.54
N PRO A 376 6.62 6.14 16.60
CA PRO A 376 7.99 6.10 17.15
C PRO A 376 8.16 5.57 18.57
N ASN A 377 7.08 5.42 19.35
CA ASN A 377 7.13 5.09 20.78
C ASN A 377 6.72 3.63 21.05
N PHE A 378 6.50 2.82 20.01
CA PHE A 378 6.20 1.38 20.17
C PHE A 378 7.39 0.59 20.71
N ASP A 379 8.60 1.11 20.57
CA ASP A 379 9.80 0.63 21.24
C ASP A 379 9.67 0.63 22.78
N ASN A 380 8.87 1.56 23.32
CA ASN A 380 8.67 1.79 24.76
C ASN A 380 7.29 1.34 25.26
N LEU A 381 6.61 0.43 24.54
CA LEU A 381 5.35 -0.14 25.00
C LEU A 381 5.57 -0.98 26.26
N THR A 382 4.87 -0.62 27.35
CA THR A 382 5.00 -1.30 28.65
C THR A 382 3.87 -2.29 28.88
N GLU A 383 2.64 -1.85 28.65
CA GLU A 383 1.45 -2.70 28.85
C GLU A 383 0.47 -2.49 27.70
N TYR A 384 -0.20 -3.58 27.31
CA TYR A 384 -1.28 -3.58 26.34
C TYR A 384 -2.49 -4.28 26.97
N PHE A 385 -3.68 -3.73 26.73
CA PHE A 385 -4.91 -4.21 27.36
C PHE A 385 -5.88 -4.74 26.30
N SER A 386 -6.55 -5.86 26.57
CA SER A 386 -7.67 -6.38 25.77
C SER A 386 -7.38 -6.76 24.31
N PHE A 387 -6.22 -6.42 23.72
CA PHE A 387 -5.78 -6.86 22.40
C PHE A 387 -4.51 -7.71 22.52
N ASN A 388 -4.29 -8.59 21.55
CA ASN A 388 -2.99 -9.21 21.34
C ASN A 388 -2.04 -8.22 20.68
N TYR A 389 -0.74 -8.39 20.89
CA TYR A 389 0.31 -7.50 20.40
C TYR A 389 1.45 -8.30 19.76
N LYS A 390 1.97 -7.80 18.64
CA LYS A 390 3.20 -8.28 18.03
C LYS A 390 3.94 -7.13 17.36
N PRO A 391 5.22 -6.90 17.70
CA PRO A 391 6.03 -5.92 16.97
C PRO A 391 6.29 -6.42 15.54
N LEU A 392 6.27 -5.50 14.58
CA LEU A 392 6.66 -5.77 13.20
C LEU A 392 7.97 -5.02 12.94
N MET A 393 9.03 -5.75 12.60
CA MET A 393 10.36 -5.22 12.35
C MET A 393 10.73 -5.47 10.87
N PRO A 394 10.17 -4.68 9.92
CA PRO A 394 10.47 -4.86 8.50
C PRO A 394 11.92 -4.50 8.14
N TYR A 395 12.56 -3.64 8.95
CA TYR A 395 13.93 -3.20 8.78
C TYR A 395 14.72 -3.39 10.09
N GLU A 396 15.99 -3.77 9.98
CA GLU A 396 16.86 -3.95 11.15
C GLU A 396 16.99 -2.64 11.94
N GLY A 397 16.74 -2.71 13.26
CA GLY A 397 16.89 -1.59 14.18
C GLY A 397 15.71 -0.62 14.27
N LEU A 398 14.60 -0.85 13.54
CA LEU A 398 13.39 -0.02 13.63
C LEU A 398 12.22 -0.79 14.25
N ASN A 399 11.88 -0.44 15.50
CA ASN A 399 10.79 -1.04 16.27
C ASN A 399 9.61 -0.06 16.45
N ASP A 400 9.31 0.72 15.41
CA ASP A 400 8.27 1.76 15.42
C ASP A 400 6.89 1.25 15.00
N THR A 401 6.76 -0.03 14.65
CA THR A 401 5.55 -0.59 14.08
C THR A 401 5.07 -1.78 14.87
N ALA A 402 3.77 -1.80 15.16
CA ALA A 402 3.13 -2.86 15.92
C ALA A 402 1.85 -3.33 15.24
N MET A 403 1.60 -4.63 15.35
CA MET A 403 0.35 -5.27 14.99
C MET A 403 -0.45 -5.61 16.25
N LEU A 404 -1.73 -5.25 16.22
CA LEU A 404 -2.71 -5.50 17.27
C LEU A 404 -3.89 -6.27 16.67
N TRP A 405 -4.45 -7.22 17.42
CA TRP A 405 -5.66 -7.94 16.99
C TRP A 405 -6.47 -8.43 18.19
N GLY A 406 -7.72 -8.81 17.96
CA GLY A 406 -8.61 -9.26 19.02
C GLY A 406 -8.17 -10.57 19.68
N VAL A 407 -8.55 -10.73 20.95
CA VAL A 407 -8.39 -11.96 21.73
C VAL A 407 -9.55 -12.90 21.39
N LYS A 408 -9.22 -14.16 21.09
CA LYS A 408 -10.20 -15.19 20.72
C LYS A 408 -11.31 -15.31 21.77
N PHE A 409 -12.55 -15.36 21.33
CA PHE A 409 -13.75 -15.46 22.17
C PHE A 409 -14.02 -14.26 23.09
N TYR A 410 -13.35 -13.12 22.85
CA TYR A 410 -13.57 -11.89 23.61
C TYR A 410 -13.90 -10.72 22.69
N ASN A 411 -12.97 -10.33 21.83
CA ASN A 411 -13.12 -9.20 20.92
C ASN A 411 -12.46 -9.45 19.56
N ASP A 412 -12.24 -10.71 19.20
CA ASP A 412 -11.80 -11.16 17.86
C ASP A 412 -12.88 -11.04 16.78
N PHE A 413 -14.10 -10.70 17.19
CA PHE A 413 -15.24 -10.41 16.33
C PHE A 413 -15.62 -8.93 16.42
N LEU A 414 -15.45 -8.21 15.32
CA LEU A 414 -15.99 -6.86 15.15
C LEU A 414 -17.30 -6.95 14.36
N SER A 415 -18.41 -6.82 15.08
CA SER A 415 -19.76 -6.85 14.53
C SER A 415 -19.98 -5.74 13.51
N SER A 416 -20.95 -5.93 12.63
CA SER A 416 -21.52 -4.92 11.75
C SER A 416 -21.99 -3.68 12.50
N ALA A 417 -22.28 -2.62 11.74
CA ALA A 417 -22.73 -1.35 12.28
C ALA A 417 -23.92 -1.49 13.23
N GLY A 418 -23.81 -0.84 14.40
CA GLY A 418 -24.79 -0.88 15.48
C GLY A 418 -24.16 -0.64 16.85
N PRO A 419 -24.92 -0.83 17.94
CA PRO A 419 -24.44 -0.59 19.31
C PRO A 419 -23.20 -1.40 19.71
N LEU A 420 -23.06 -2.61 19.14
CA LEU A 420 -21.94 -3.52 19.38
C LEU A 420 -20.90 -3.52 18.24
N GLY A 421 -21.01 -2.58 17.31
CA GLY A 421 -20.12 -2.44 16.15
C GLY A 421 -18.79 -1.75 16.49
N ASN A 422 -18.25 -1.91 17.71
CA ASN A 422 -16.95 -1.36 18.06
C ASN A 422 -16.16 -2.27 19.00
N VAL A 423 -14.83 -2.16 18.92
CA VAL A 423 -13.88 -2.78 19.84
C VAL A 423 -12.92 -1.73 20.37
N GLN A 424 -12.49 -1.88 21.62
CA GLN A 424 -11.68 -0.90 22.31
C GLN A 424 -10.52 -1.55 23.06
N SER A 425 -9.42 -0.83 23.17
CA SER A 425 -8.22 -1.24 23.88
C SER A 425 -7.48 -0.01 24.38
N GLU A 426 -6.62 -0.21 25.37
CA GLU A 426 -5.70 0.80 25.86
C GLU A 426 -4.27 0.29 25.74
N LEU A 427 -3.35 1.21 25.50
CA LEU A 427 -1.91 0.95 25.55
C LEU A 427 -1.26 1.92 26.53
N LEU A 428 -0.28 1.43 27.26
CA LEU A 428 0.54 2.20 28.19
C LEU A 428 1.99 2.20 27.71
N PHE A 429 2.52 3.39 27.51
CA PHE A 429 3.87 3.61 27.05
C PHE A 429 4.70 4.26 28.15
N LYS A 430 5.93 3.82 28.30
CA LYS A 430 6.91 4.48 29.16
C LYS A 430 7.52 5.65 28.42
N LYS A 431 7.79 6.74 29.14
CA LYS A 431 8.55 7.87 28.61
C LYS A 431 10.03 7.58 28.74
N ASP A 432 10.70 7.52 27.60
CA ASP A 432 12.15 7.56 27.57
C ASP A 432 12.63 9.00 27.73
N LYS A 433 13.47 9.26 28.72
CA LYS A 433 13.96 10.62 29.02
C LYS A 433 14.85 11.17 27.90
N GLU A 434 15.46 10.31 27.10
CA GLU A 434 16.40 10.71 26.04
C GLU A 434 15.66 11.09 24.74
N THR A 435 14.57 10.39 24.43
CA THR A 435 13.86 10.54 23.15
C THR A 435 12.47 11.16 23.26
N PHE A 436 11.86 11.19 24.45
CA PHE A 436 10.50 11.68 24.61
C PHE A 436 10.42 13.20 24.44
N THR A 437 9.57 13.65 23.52
CA THR A 437 9.30 15.07 23.28
C THR A 437 7.81 15.37 23.39
N PHE A 438 7.50 16.63 23.66
CA PHE A 438 6.14 17.16 23.55
C PHE A 438 5.87 17.81 22.18
N ASP A 439 6.82 17.69 21.25
CA ASP A 439 6.76 18.39 19.98
C ASP A 439 5.79 17.72 19.00
N LYS A 440 5.19 18.53 18.12
CA LYS A 440 4.65 18.13 16.81
C LYS A 440 3.88 16.79 16.80
N GLY A 441 2.83 16.69 17.62
CA GLY A 441 1.93 15.53 17.58
C GLY A 441 2.57 14.23 18.11
N TRP A 442 3.54 14.34 19.01
CA TRP A 442 4.28 13.23 19.65
C TRP A 442 3.45 12.02 20.06
N ALA A 443 2.18 12.21 20.42
CA ALA A 443 1.30 11.15 20.92
C ALA A 443 0.47 10.47 19.82
N PHE A 444 0.62 10.88 18.56
CA PHE A 444 -0.22 10.45 17.46
C PHE A 444 0.56 9.61 16.44
N PRO A 445 -0.06 8.56 15.89
CA PRO A 445 0.61 7.66 14.98
C PRO A 445 0.87 8.34 13.62
N ARG A 446 1.91 7.85 12.95
CA ARG A 446 2.27 8.29 11.59
C ARG A 446 1.39 7.62 10.54
N ARG A 447 1.08 6.34 10.74
CA ARG A 447 0.24 5.53 9.85
C ARG A 447 -0.55 4.50 10.64
N ILE A 448 -1.74 4.18 10.15
CA ILE A 448 -2.60 3.12 10.65
C ILE A 448 -3.08 2.30 9.47
N TYR A 449 -3.04 0.97 9.60
CA TYR A 449 -3.61 0.04 8.65
C TYR A 449 -4.65 -0.83 9.34
N PHE A 450 -5.79 -1.05 8.68
CA PHE A 450 -6.82 -1.97 9.15
C PHE A 450 -6.96 -3.14 8.18
N ASN A 451 -6.77 -4.37 8.64
CA ASN A 451 -6.72 -5.58 7.80
C ASN A 451 -5.75 -5.49 6.60
N GLY A 452 -4.70 -4.68 6.77
CA GLY A 452 -3.69 -4.37 5.76
C GLY A 452 -4.00 -3.21 4.83
N ASP A 453 -5.17 -2.57 4.94
CA ASP A 453 -5.47 -1.38 4.14
C ASP A 453 -5.08 -0.10 4.87
N ASN A 454 -4.41 0.81 4.17
CA ASN A 454 -3.93 2.06 4.74
C ASN A 454 -5.11 3.01 5.03
N CYS A 455 -5.28 3.40 6.29
CA CYS A 455 -6.32 4.33 6.69
C CYS A 455 -5.88 5.78 6.46
N VAL A 456 -6.81 6.61 6.00
CA VAL A 456 -6.52 8.03 5.80
C VAL A 456 -6.43 8.74 7.15
N MET A 457 -5.25 9.30 7.41
CA MET A 457 -4.97 10.15 8.56
C MET A 457 -5.49 11.57 8.32
N PRO A 458 -5.96 12.29 9.37
CA PRO A 458 -6.11 13.74 9.30
C PRO A 458 -4.77 14.42 8.95
N PRO A 459 -4.79 15.65 8.41
CA PRO A 459 -3.55 16.35 8.11
C PRO A 459 -2.84 16.74 9.42
N PRO A 460 -1.49 16.70 9.49
CA PRO A 460 -0.76 16.89 10.75
C PRO A 460 -0.96 18.24 11.45
N ASP A 461 -1.31 19.28 10.69
CA ASP A 461 -1.67 20.61 11.19
C ASP A 461 -2.98 20.64 11.99
N ALA A 462 -3.87 19.68 11.73
CA ALA A 462 -5.11 19.53 12.46
C ALA A 462 -4.98 18.71 13.75
N TYR A 463 -3.82 18.09 14.03
CA TYR A 463 -3.65 17.21 15.19
C TYR A 463 -3.87 17.97 16.50
N PRO A 464 -4.47 17.35 17.54
CA PRO A 464 -4.63 18.04 18.82
C PRO A 464 -3.28 18.48 19.38
N TRP A 465 -3.07 19.80 19.54
CA TRP A 465 -1.86 20.35 20.13
C TRP A 465 -2.05 20.67 21.60
N LEU A 466 -0.96 20.62 22.37
CA LEU A 466 -0.96 21.12 23.74
C LEU A 466 -1.23 22.63 23.69
N PRO A 467 -2.18 23.16 24.49
CA PRO A 467 -2.43 24.59 24.50
C PRO A 467 -1.12 25.33 24.78
N ASN A 468 -0.76 26.29 23.91
CA ASN A 468 0.35 27.21 24.13
C ASN A 468 -0.02 28.15 25.28
N SER A 469 -0.01 27.64 26.51
CA SER A 469 -0.15 28.47 27.69
C SER A 469 1.21 29.12 27.95
N SER A 470 1.51 30.18 27.21
CA SER A 470 2.09 31.32 27.89
C SER A 470 0.93 31.91 28.69
N SER A 471 0.97 31.79 30.02
CA SER A 471 0.20 32.71 30.85
C SER A 471 0.66 34.10 30.44
N ARG A 472 -0.10 34.79 29.58
CA ARG A 472 0.03 36.23 29.49
C ARG A 472 -0.43 36.71 30.85
N LEU A 473 0.52 36.97 31.74
CA LEU A 473 0.30 37.85 32.87
C LEU A 473 -0.19 39.16 32.24
N VAL A 474 -1.50 39.32 32.17
CA VAL A 474 -2.11 40.61 31.89
C VAL A 474 -1.81 41.41 33.14
N PHE A 475 -0.63 42.04 33.17
CA PHE A 475 -0.35 43.06 34.15
C PHE A 475 -1.40 44.15 33.92
N SER A 476 -2.39 44.19 34.81
CA SER A 476 -3.35 45.28 34.84
C SER A 476 -2.56 46.56 35.06
N LEU A 477 -2.53 47.43 34.05
CA LEU A 477 -1.96 48.78 34.17
C LEU A 477 -2.57 49.53 35.37
N LEU A 478 -3.84 49.25 35.69
CA LEU A 478 -4.53 49.76 36.88
C LEU A 478 -3.84 49.33 38.18
N GLY A 479 -3.41 48.06 38.28
CA GLY A 479 -2.69 47.54 39.45
C GLY A 479 -1.34 48.21 39.64
N THR A 480 -0.60 48.45 38.57
CA THR A 480 0.68 49.18 38.63
C THR A 480 0.50 50.66 39.02
N LEU A 481 -0.58 51.30 38.57
CA LEU A 481 -0.91 52.69 38.91
C LEU A 481 -1.29 52.82 40.40
N ILE A 482 -2.07 51.88 40.92
CA ILE A 482 -2.48 51.85 42.33
C ILE A 482 -1.27 51.65 43.25
N ILE A 483 -0.34 50.76 42.87
CA ILE A 483 0.90 50.51 43.63
C ILE A 483 1.81 51.74 43.59
N ALA A 484 1.92 52.43 42.44
CA ALA A 484 2.71 53.67 42.33
C ALA A 484 2.11 54.82 43.16
N ILE A 485 0.78 54.96 43.20
CA ILE A 485 0.09 55.96 44.02
C ILE A 485 0.29 55.65 45.50
N LEU A 486 0.12 54.39 45.93
CA LEU A 486 0.37 53.97 47.31
C LEU A 486 1.83 54.20 47.74
N ALA A 487 2.80 53.90 46.86
CA ALA A 487 4.20 54.16 47.13
C ALA A 487 4.51 55.67 47.28
N SER A 488 3.87 56.52 46.47
CA SER A 488 4.05 57.97 46.57
C SER A 488 3.48 58.53 47.88
N ILE A 489 2.34 58.01 48.35
CA ILE A 489 1.72 58.44 49.62
C ILE A 489 2.58 58.01 50.82
N ILE A 490 3.21 56.83 50.75
CA ILE A 490 4.11 56.36 51.81
C ILE A 490 5.42 57.17 51.86
N SER A 491 5.87 57.73 50.72
CA SER A 491 7.07 58.58 50.66
C SER A 491 6.85 60.05 51.05
N LEU A 492 5.61 60.44 51.35
CA LEU A 492 5.20 61.80 51.73
C LEU A 492 4.83 61.95 53.22
N ASN A 493 4.99 60.89 54.00
CA ASN A 493 5.12 60.90 55.47
C ASN A 493 6.57 60.58 55.83
#